data_AF-A0A959TZK2-F1
#
_entry.id   AF-A0A959TZK2-F1
#
_cell.length_a   1.000
_cell.length_b   1.000
_cell.length_c   1.000
_cell.angle_alpha   90.00
_cell.angle_beta   90.00
_cell.angle_gamma   90.00
#
_symmetry.space_group_name_H-M   'P 1'
#
loop_
_entity.id
_entity.type
_entity.pdbx_description
1 polymer ?
#
loop_
_entity_poly.entity_id
_entity_poly.type
_entity_poly.pdbx_seq_one_letter_code
_entity_poly.pdbx_strand_id
1 'polypeptide(L)'
;MRSAALQILLVAAPLLARAQVELPGRVILSGDSATDRQVLGVAGPLEADHGVPAGTLRRQHYSFLPVTGRDTLRGNTVQPLPPLEEGMLFTFVPDTTNAGPVHLELNGQAAIPLKRNVSDDLDSAVLVSGRPYLAVFDGLHFQLLTQVTKPCRAGTWALSRTTCIQALPDTAVNFYTAANSCANRNGRLCTFAEWHSACTLDGRLLATITDYEWVDHAANDNNKAKRVGINAISMDPDCYDGGHRDPLLTSTYRCCFDR
;
A
#
# COMPACT_ATOMS: atom_id res chain seq x y z
N MET A 1 -57.89 -10.15 63.67
CA MET A 1 -57.52 -10.83 62.41
C MET A 1 -56.56 -9.94 61.61
N ARG A 2 -55.26 -10.00 61.88
CA ARG A 2 -54.17 -9.40 61.07
C ARG A 2 -52.84 -9.93 61.61
N SER A 3 -52.33 -11.01 61.05
CA SER A 3 -50.92 -11.44 61.17
C SER A 3 -50.71 -12.71 60.33
N ALA A 4 -50.59 -12.55 59.02
CA ALA A 4 -50.10 -13.60 58.12
C ALA A 4 -49.78 -12.98 56.74
N ALA A 5 -48.79 -12.08 56.67
CA ALA A 5 -48.30 -11.58 55.37
C ALA A 5 -46.91 -10.93 55.49
N LEU A 6 -45.97 -11.55 56.23
CA LEU A 6 -44.59 -11.07 56.28
C LEU A 6 -43.58 -12.21 56.26
N GLN A 7 -43.82 -13.20 55.40
CA GLN A 7 -42.83 -14.18 54.98
C GLN A 7 -43.19 -14.52 53.54
N ILE A 8 -42.47 -13.92 52.59
CA ILE A 8 -42.29 -14.25 51.16
C ILE A 8 -41.92 -12.92 50.49
N LEU A 9 -40.67 -12.46 50.65
CA LEU A 9 -40.05 -11.52 49.70
C LEU A 9 -38.53 -11.41 49.93
N LEU A 10 -37.79 -12.53 49.93
CA LEU A 10 -36.34 -12.46 50.10
C LEU A 10 -35.54 -13.59 49.42
N VAL A 11 -36.03 -14.16 48.31
CA VAL A 11 -35.32 -15.24 47.60
C VAL A 11 -35.35 -15.12 46.06
N ALA A 12 -35.43 -13.91 45.48
CA ALA A 12 -35.47 -13.77 44.01
C ALA A 12 -34.73 -12.57 43.43
N ALA A 13 -33.56 -12.22 43.96
CA ALA A 13 -32.70 -11.23 43.30
C ALA A 13 -31.21 -11.57 43.38
N PRO A 14 -30.71 -12.51 42.56
CA PRO A 14 -29.29 -12.45 42.21
C PRO A 14 -29.07 -12.72 40.71
N LEU A 15 -29.62 -11.93 39.79
CA LEU A 15 -29.35 -12.18 38.35
C LEU A 15 -29.07 -10.96 37.48
N LEU A 16 -28.99 -9.74 38.03
CA LEU A 16 -28.67 -8.54 37.23
C LEU A 16 -27.71 -7.57 37.94
N ALA A 17 -26.83 -8.08 38.82
CA ALA A 17 -25.74 -7.25 39.33
C ALA A 17 -24.65 -7.15 38.26
N ARG A 18 -24.59 -6.01 37.55
CA ARG A 18 -23.39 -5.63 36.81
C ARG A 18 -22.41 -5.00 37.80
N ALA A 19 -21.22 -5.57 37.91
CA ALA A 19 -20.14 -5.02 38.71
C ALA A 19 -18.99 -4.65 37.77
N GLN A 20 -18.45 -3.45 37.94
CA GLN A 20 -17.20 -3.04 37.32
C GLN A 20 -16.13 -3.11 38.40
N VAL A 21 -15.07 -3.88 38.14
CA VAL A 21 -13.91 -3.94 39.03
C VAL A 21 -12.92 -2.89 38.55
N GLU A 22 -12.85 -1.76 39.26
CA GLU A 22 -11.79 -0.78 39.05
C GLU A 22 -10.54 -1.25 39.80
N LEU A 23 -9.43 -1.41 39.07
CA LEU A 23 -8.16 -1.79 39.66
C LEU A 23 -7.28 -0.54 39.75
N PRO A 24 -6.92 -0.07 40.95
CA PRO A 24 -6.15 1.16 41.14
C PRO A 24 -4.68 1.03 40.73
N GLY A 25 -4.27 -0.10 40.16
CA GLY A 25 -2.89 -0.39 39.82
C GLY A 25 -2.75 -1.42 38.71
N ARG A 26 -1.50 -1.61 38.26
CA ARG A 26 -1.16 -2.56 37.21
C ARG A 26 -1.48 -3.99 37.66
N VAL A 27 -2.16 -4.74 36.79
CA VAL A 27 -2.28 -6.19 36.91
C VAL A 27 -0.95 -6.85 36.50
N ILE A 28 -0.32 -7.57 37.42
CA ILE A 28 0.92 -8.31 37.17
C ILE A 28 0.59 -9.80 37.17
N LEU A 29 0.66 -10.44 35.99
CA LEU A 29 0.42 -11.87 35.82
C LEU A 29 1.75 -12.61 35.94
N SER A 30 2.12 -13.03 37.16
CA SER A 30 3.45 -13.56 37.51
C SER A 30 3.48 -15.06 37.83
N GLY A 31 2.42 -15.80 37.48
CA GLY A 31 2.37 -17.25 37.74
C GLY A 31 3.52 -18.02 37.09
N ASP A 32 3.91 -19.15 37.69
CA ASP A 32 5.08 -19.94 37.32
C ASP A 32 4.99 -20.50 35.89
N SER A 33 3.79 -20.93 35.49
CA SER A 33 3.54 -21.46 34.15
C SER A 33 3.01 -20.39 33.19
N ALA A 34 3.23 -20.57 31.88
CA ALA A 34 2.70 -19.66 30.87
C ALA A 34 1.16 -19.61 30.87
N THR A 35 0.49 -20.70 31.26
CA THR A 35 -0.97 -20.79 31.32
C THR A 35 -1.58 -20.01 32.48
N ASP A 36 -0.78 -19.65 33.50
CA ASP A 36 -1.22 -18.85 34.65
C ASP A 36 -1.01 -17.34 34.40
N ARG A 37 -0.23 -16.98 33.36
CA ARG A 37 0.10 -15.59 33.02
C ARG A 37 -0.84 -14.97 31.98
N GLN A 38 -2.12 -15.31 32.03
CA GLN A 38 -3.13 -14.86 31.08
C GLN A 38 -4.47 -14.56 31.76
N VAL A 39 -5.21 -13.60 31.19
CA VAL A 39 -6.60 -13.34 31.58
C VAL A 39 -7.51 -14.15 30.66
N LEU A 40 -8.30 -15.05 31.24
CA LEU A 40 -9.26 -15.92 30.53
C LEU A 40 -10.69 -15.39 30.68
N GLY A 41 -11.58 -15.83 29.80
CA GLY A 41 -13.03 -15.55 29.92
C GLY A 41 -13.44 -14.11 29.64
N VAL A 42 -12.56 -13.29 29.05
CA VAL A 42 -12.93 -11.94 28.59
C VAL A 42 -13.85 -12.09 27.38
N ALA A 43 -15.13 -11.75 27.56
CA ALA A 43 -16.09 -11.72 26.46
C ALA A 43 -15.69 -10.68 25.40
N GLY A 44 -16.20 -10.83 24.18
CA GLY A 44 -16.07 -9.80 23.16
C GLY A 44 -16.79 -8.51 23.57
N PRO A 45 -16.40 -7.36 22.99
CA PRO A 45 -17.16 -6.12 23.13
C PRO A 45 -18.58 -6.34 22.58
N LEU A 46 -19.57 -5.83 23.30
CA LEU A 46 -20.99 -5.86 22.91
C LEU A 46 -21.44 -4.52 22.32
N GLU A 47 -20.72 -3.45 22.67
CA GLU A 47 -20.97 -2.08 22.25
C GLU A 47 -19.67 -1.48 21.67
N ALA A 48 -19.80 -0.40 20.90
CA ALA A 48 -18.70 0.13 20.09
C ALA A 48 -17.58 0.79 20.91
N ASP A 49 -17.88 1.24 22.13
CA ASP A 49 -16.95 1.91 23.06
C ASP A 49 -16.28 0.94 24.04
N HIS A 50 -16.66 -0.35 24.00
CA HIS A 50 -16.05 -1.37 24.85
C HIS A 50 -14.60 -1.67 24.39
N GLY A 51 -13.69 -1.79 25.37
CA GLY A 51 -12.30 -2.16 25.11
C GLY A 51 -12.17 -3.51 24.38
N VAL A 52 -11.31 -3.55 23.36
CA VAL A 52 -11.09 -4.77 22.56
C VAL A 52 -10.19 -5.75 23.32
N PRO A 53 -10.59 -7.03 23.48
CA PRO A 53 -9.75 -8.04 24.10
C PRO A 53 -8.43 -8.21 23.32
N ALA A 54 -7.31 -8.30 24.04
CA ALA A 54 -5.98 -8.47 23.44
C ALA A 54 -5.89 -9.69 22.51
N GLY A 55 -6.61 -10.77 22.80
CA GLY A 55 -6.69 -11.95 21.92
C GLY A 55 -7.42 -11.67 20.59
N THR A 56 -8.35 -10.73 20.56
CA THR A 56 -9.07 -10.35 19.34
C THR A 56 -8.30 -9.32 18.51
N LEU A 57 -7.58 -8.39 19.17
CA LEU A 57 -6.55 -7.57 18.53
C LEU A 57 -5.46 -8.43 17.89
N ARG A 58 -4.94 -9.43 18.61
CA ARG A 58 -3.93 -10.38 18.10
C ARG A 58 -4.42 -11.20 16.91
N ARG A 59 -5.73 -11.46 16.80
CA ARG A 59 -6.34 -12.19 15.68
C ARG A 59 -6.82 -11.30 14.54
N GLN A 60 -6.60 -9.97 14.61
CA GLN A 60 -7.00 -8.98 13.59
C GLN A 60 -8.48 -9.03 13.14
N HIS A 61 -9.37 -9.61 13.95
CA HIS A 61 -10.75 -9.94 13.54
C HIS A 61 -11.69 -8.73 13.38
N TYR A 62 -11.22 -7.51 13.72
CA TYR A 62 -12.03 -6.29 13.68
C TYR A 62 -11.81 -5.42 12.45
N SER A 63 -10.82 -5.73 11.61
CA SER A 63 -10.44 -4.81 10.54
C SER A 63 -10.19 -5.47 9.21
N PHE A 64 -10.28 -6.80 9.05
CA PHE A 64 -10.04 -7.47 7.76
C PHE A 64 -11.35 -7.95 7.12
N LEU A 65 -11.69 -7.39 5.96
CA LEU A 65 -12.98 -7.60 5.30
C LEU A 65 -12.75 -8.11 3.87
N PRO A 66 -13.13 -9.35 3.52
CA PRO A 66 -13.27 -9.70 2.12
C PRO A 66 -14.40 -8.84 1.54
N VAL A 67 -14.14 -8.18 0.41
CA VAL A 67 -15.14 -7.37 -0.30
C VAL A 67 -15.32 -7.89 -1.72
N THR A 68 -16.56 -7.87 -2.18
CA THR A 68 -16.94 -8.34 -3.51
C THR A 68 -17.49 -7.22 -4.37
N GLY A 69 -17.32 -7.33 -5.69
CA GLY A 69 -17.84 -6.37 -6.66
C GLY A 69 -16.77 -5.57 -7.38
N ARG A 70 -17.19 -4.77 -8.36
CA ARG A 70 -16.28 -4.04 -9.27
C ARG A 70 -16.32 -2.52 -9.05
N ASP A 71 -17.50 -1.92 -9.08
CA ASP A 71 -17.71 -0.47 -8.92
C ASP A 71 -18.20 -0.11 -7.51
N THR A 72 -18.87 -1.04 -6.84
CA THR A 72 -19.19 -0.98 -5.42
C THR A 72 -18.65 -2.25 -4.77
N LEU A 73 -17.68 -2.07 -3.88
CA LEU A 73 -17.08 -3.11 -3.07
C LEU A 73 -17.95 -3.32 -1.83
N ARG A 74 -18.54 -4.50 -1.71
CA ARG A 74 -19.47 -4.85 -0.63
C ARG A 74 -18.79 -5.79 0.34
N GLY A 75 -18.76 -5.43 1.62
CA GLY A 75 -18.21 -6.25 2.68
C GLY A 75 -19.06 -6.23 3.93
N ASN A 76 -18.95 -7.30 4.73
CA ASN A 76 -19.61 -7.35 6.03
C ASN A 76 -18.56 -7.51 7.14
N THR A 77 -18.65 -6.69 8.18
CA THR A 77 -17.89 -6.85 9.41
C THR A 77 -18.50 -7.97 10.25
N VAL A 78 -17.65 -8.70 10.98
CA VAL A 78 -18.09 -9.81 11.85
C VAL A 78 -18.95 -9.32 13.02
N GLN A 79 -18.82 -8.04 13.38
CA GLN A 79 -19.57 -7.39 14.45
C GLN A 79 -20.46 -6.29 13.88
N PRO A 80 -21.58 -5.94 14.53
CA PRO A 80 -22.42 -4.82 14.09
C PRO A 80 -21.56 -3.56 13.94
N LEU A 81 -21.57 -2.99 12.73
CA LEU A 81 -20.85 -1.75 12.47
C LEU A 81 -21.69 -0.60 13.04
N PRO A 82 -21.15 0.22 13.97
CA PRO A 82 -21.79 1.47 14.37
C PRO A 82 -21.97 2.40 13.15
N PRO A 83 -22.69 3.53 13.29
CA PRO A 83 -22.59 4.60 12.30
C PRO A 83 -21.12 4.94 12.03
N LEU A 84 -20.77 5.21 10.78
CA LEU A 84 -19.40 5.55 10.42
C LEU A 84 -19.00 6.89 11.05
N GLU A 85 -17.86 6.90 11.75
CA GLU A 85 -17.27 8.09 12.35
C GLU A 85 -15.91 8.39 11.72
N GLU A 86 -15.57 9.67 11.64
CA GLU A 86 -14.28 10.13 11.14
C GLU A 86 -13.13 9.45 11.91
N GLY A 87 -12.13 8.96 11.16
CA GLY A 87 -10.99 8.24 11.71
C GLY A 87 -11.15 6.72 11.78
N MET A 88 -12.34 6.16 11.50
CA MET A 88 -12.53 4.72 11.45
C MET A 88 -11.70 4.07 10.33
N LEU A 89 -10.93 3.04 10.68
CA LEU A 89 -10.00 2.33 9.79
C LEU A 89 -10.55 0.96 9.38
N PHE A 90 -10.41 0.63 8.09
CA PHE A 90 -10.85 -0.62 7.50
C PHE A 90 -9.74 -1.21 6.63
N THR A 91 -9.39 -2.47 6.87
CA THR A 91 -8.59 -3.28 5.94
C THR A 91 -9.54 -4.15 5.12
N PHE A 92 -9.41 -4.14 3.81
CA PHE A 92 -10.25 -4.96 2.95
C PHE A 92 -9.44 -5.66 1.87
N VAL A 93 -9.95 -6.79 1.39
CA VAL A 93 -9.39 -7.54 0.27
C VAL A 93 -10.45 -7.65 -0.82
N PRO A 94 -10.27 -6.97 -1.96
CA PRO A 94 -11.18 -7.08 -3.08
C PRO A 94 -11.02 -8.44 -3.77
N ASP A 95 -12.13 -9.02 -4.20
CA ASP A 95 -12.14 -10.22 -5.04
C ASP A 95 -11.88 -9.93 -6.52
N THR A 96 -12.08 -8.68 -6.94
CA THR A 96 -12.03 -8.23 -8.32
C THR A 96 -11.14 -7.00 -8.44
N THR A 97 -10.33 -6.96 -9.51
CA THR A 97 -9.53 -5.78 -9.82
C THR A 97 -10.44 -4.64 -10.29
N ASN A 98 -10.32 -3.45 -9.70
CA ASN A 98 -11.18 -2.32 -10.06
C ASN A 98 -10.89 -1.82 -11.50
N ALA A 99 -11.91 -1.28 -12.17
CA ALA A 99 -11.77 -0.72 -13.52
C ALA A 99 -11.84 0.81 -13.58
N GLY A 100 -12.06 1.47 -12.45
CA GLY A 100 -12.21 2.91 -12.33
C GLY A 100 -12.59 3.29 -10.90
N PRO A 101 -13.30 4.42 -10.70
CA PRO A 101 -13.77 4.86 -9.39
C PRO A 101 -14.60 3.78 -8.71
N VAL A 102 -14.41 3.61 -7.40
CA VAL A 102 -15.15 2.60 -6.62
C VAL A 102 -15.77 3.21 -5.37
N HIS A 103 -16.82 2.56 -4.89
CA HIS A 103 -17.45 2.85 -3.61
C HIS A 103 -17.25 1.68 -2.66
N LEU A 104 -17.18 1.94 -1.37
CA LEU A 104 -17.17 0.92 -0.33
C LEU A 104 -18.53 0.92 0.37
N GLU A 105 -19.15 -0.25 0.44
CA GLU A 105 -20.41 -0.49 1.13
C GLU A 105 -20.17 -1.52 2.23
N LEU A 106 -20.36 -1.12 3.48
CA LEU A 106 -20.12 -1.95 4.65
C LEU A 106 -21.44 -2.26 5.35
N ASN A 107 -21.72 -3.54 5.60
CA ASN A 107 -22.93 -4.01 6.30
C ASN A 107 -24.25 -3.49 5.73
N GLY A 108 -24.34 -3.27 4.42
CA GLY A 108 -25.54 -2.75 3.77
C GLY A 108 -25.87 -1.29 4.11
N GLN A 109 -24.92 -0.53 4.68
CA GLN A 109 -25.02 0.93 4.77
C GLN A 109 -24.93 1.58 3.38
N ALA A 110 -25.01 2.91 3.30
CA ALA A 110 -24.83 3.61 2.03
C ALA A 110 -23.44 3.36 1.43
N ALA A 111 -23.38 3.20 0.11
CA ALA A 111 -22.12 3.08 -0.62
C ALA A 111 -21.41 4.44 -0.64
N ILE A 112 -20.23 4.52 -0.02
CA ILE A 112 -19.46 5.75 0.11
C ILE A 112 -18.26 5.69 -0.84
N PRO A 113 -17.95 6.77 -1.58
CA PRO A 113 -16.80 6.78 -2.49
C PRO A 113 -15.50 6.45 -1.75
N LEU A 114 -14.70 5.57 -2.34
CA LEU A 114 -13.31 5.38 -1.97
C LEU A 114 -12.48 6.34 -2.83
N LYS A 115 -11.61 7.11 -2.19
CA LYS A 115 -10.80 8.16 -2.77
C LYS A 115 -9.33 7.94 -2.45
N ARG A 116 -8.46 8.61 -3.19
CA ARG A 116 -7.04 8.74 -2.89
C ARG A 116 -6.66 10.22 -2.91
N ASN A 117 -5.54 10.55 -2.28
CA ASN A 117 -5.03 11.94 -2.25
C ASN A 117 -6.14 12.96 -1.88
N VAL A 118 -6.99 12.63 -0.90
CA VAL A 118 -8.13 13.44 -0.45
C VAL A 118 -9.33 13.43 -1.41
N SER A 119 -9.18 13.86 -2.66
CA SER A 119 -10.34 14.05 -3.56
C SER A 119 -10.35 13.19 -4.82
N ASP A 120 -9.21 12.60 -5.17
CA ASP A 120 -9.04 11.92 -6.45
C ASP A 120 -9.79 10.59 -6.44
N ASP A 121 -10.44 10.29 -7.56
CA ASP A 121 -10.97 8.95 -7.80
C ASP A 121 -9.85 7.91 -7.93
N LEU A 122 -10.19 6.65 -7.68
CA LEU A 122 -9.29 5.55 -7.99
C LEU A 122 -9.21 5.33 -9.49
N ASP A 123 -7.99 5.26 -10.01
CA ASP A 123 -7.74 4.77 -11.36
C ASP A 123 -8.03 3.27 -11.48
N SER A 124 -8.19 2.79 -12.71
CA SER A 124 -8.27 1.36 -13.00
C SER A 124 -7.04 0.60 -12.47
N ALA A 125 -7.24 -0.61 -11.97
CA ALA A 125 -6.20 -1.53 -11.47
C ALA A 125 -5.39 -1.04 -10.26
N VAL A 126 -5.89 -0.05 -9.52
CA VAL A 126 -5.35 0.36 -8.21
C VAL A 126 -5.64 -0.71 -7.16
N LEU A 127 -6.87 -1.21 -7.13
CA LEU A 127 -7.27 -2.32 -6.29
C LEU A 127 -7.10 -3.60 -7.07
N VAL A 128 -6.11 -4.40 -6.72
CA VAL A 128 -5.81 -5.70 -7.32
C VAL A 128 -6.46 -6.78 -6.48
N SER A 129 -7.16 -7.69 -7.16
CA SER A 129 -7.77 -8.86 -6.52
C SER A 129 -6.80 -9.58 -5.58
N GLY A 130 -7.31 -9.95 -4.39
CA GLY A 130 -6.57 -10.73 -3.40
C GLY A 130 -5.52 -9.96 -2.59
N ARG A 131 -5.40 -8.64 -2.76
CA ARG A 131 -4.45 -7.82 -1.99
C ARG A 131 -5.15 -7.03 -0.87
N PRO A 132 -4.57 -6.95 0.33
CA PRO A 132 -5.14 -6.12 1.39
C PRO A 132 -4.87 -4.63 1.15
N TYR A 133 -5.89 -3.83 1.39
CA TYR A 133 -5.87 -2.37 1.30
C TYR A 133 -6.37 -1.78 2.61
N LEU A 134 -5.75 -0.69 3.06
CA LEU A 134 -6.18 0.04 4.26
C LEU A 134 -6.87 1.33 3.83
N ALA A 135 -8.04 1.60 4.36
CA ALA A 135 -8.76 2.85 4.19
C ALA A 135 -9.19 3.44 5.53
N VAL A 136 -9.30 4.76 5.59
CA VAL A 136 -9.86 5.51 6.74
C VAL A 136 -11.09 6.28 6.29
N PHE A 137 -12.15 6.35 7.09
CA PHE A 137 -13.26 7.24 6.82
C PHE A 137 -12.91 8.67 7.27
N ASP A 138 -13.03 9.67 6.39
CA ASP A 138 -12.69 11.08 6.69
C ASP A 138 -13.92 11.95 7.05
N GLY A 139 -15.08 11.32 7.25
CA GLY A 139 -16.36 11.99 7.48
C GLY A 139 -17.22 12.16 6.22
N LEU A 140 -16.64 12.06 5.02
CA LEU A 140 -17.35 12.17 3.74
C LEU A 140 -17.05 10.99 2.79
N HIS A 141 -15.81 10.54 2.74
CA HIS A 141 -15.30 9.51 1.85
C HIS A 141 -14.42 8.52 2.63
N PHE A 142 -14.20 7.34 2.04
CA PHE A 142 -13.10 6.49 2.46
C PHE A 142 -11.81 6.94 1.76
N GLN A 143 -10.74 7.19 2.51
CA GLN A 143 -9.42 7.54 2.01
C GLN A 143 -8.51 6.31 2.02
N LEU A 144 -8.05 5.90 0.84
CA LEU A 144 -7.11 4.80 0.69
C LEU A 144 -5.73 5.21 1.23
N LEU A 145 -5.30 4.58 2.32
CA LEU A 145 -4.00 4.84 2.98
C LEU A 145 -2.87 4.02 2.39
N THR A 146 -3.16 2.81 1.90
CA THR A 146 -2.17 2.00 1.20
C THR A 146 -1.78 2.67 -0.11
N GLN A 147 -0.51 3.05 -0.24
CA GLN A 147 0.01 3.57 -1.50
C GLN A 147 0.06 2.46 -2.54
N VAL A 148 -0.93 2.45 -3.41
CA VAL A 148 -0.87 1.60 -4.60
C VAL A 148 -0.07 2.34 -5.64
N THR A 149 1.21 2.02 -5.71
CA THR A 149 2.03 2.48 -6.82
C THR A 149 1.55 1.79 -8.10
N LYS A 150 1.09 2.55 -9.10
CA LYS A 150 0.64 2.04 -10.42
C LYS A 150 1.63 0.99 -10.93
N PRO A 151 1.25 -0.20 -11.39
CA PRO A 151 2.24 -1.16 -11.87
C PRO A 151 3.00 -0.58 -13.08
N CYS A 152 4.30 -0.89 -13.17
CA CYS A 152 5.05 -0.57 -14.36
C CYS A 152 4.53 -1.36 -15.56
N ARG A 153 4.52 -0.74 -16.74
CA ARG A 153 4.11 -1.40 -17.98
C ARG A 153 5.00 -2.62 -18.27
N ALA A 154 4.49 -3.56 -19.06
CA ALA A 154 5.28 -4.72 -19.47
C ALA A 154 6.60 -4.28 -20.14
N GLY A 155 7.70 -4.95 -19.79
CA GLY A 155 9.04 -4.61 -20.28
C GLY A 155 9.72 -3.45 -19.52
N THR A 156 9.14 -2.95 -18.43
CA THR A 156 9.78 -1.96 -17.55
C THR A 156 9.78 -2.42 -16.09
N TRP A 157 10.70 -1.86 -15.30
CA TRP A 157 10.82 -2.10 -13.86
C TRP A 157 10.54 -0.82 -13.09
N ALA A 158 10.02 -0.98 -11.87
CA ALA A 158 9.79 0.14 -10.97
C ALA A 158 11.13 0.64 -10.43
N LEU A 159 11.49 1.85 -10.82
CA LEU A 159 12.64 2.56 -10.28
C LEU A 159 12.26 3.32 -9.01
N SER A 160 11.11 4.00 -9.05
CA SER A 160 10.59 4.79 -7.93
C SER A 160 9.08 4.62 -7.82
N ARG A 161 8.46 5.44 -6.95
CA ARG A 161 6.99 5.53 -6.85
C ARG A 161 6.36 6.15 -8.08
N THR A 162 7.11 6.95 -8.83
CA THR A 162 6.64 7.78 -9.96
C THR A 162 7.36 7.48 -11.27
N THR A 163 8.30 6.53 -11.28
CA THR A 163 9.13 6.25 -12.46
C THR A 163 9.34 4.76 -12.68
N CYS A 164 9.20 4.36 -13.94
CA CYS A 164 9.60 3.05 -14.44
C CYS A 164 10.77 3.20 -15.43
N ILE A 165 11.68 2.25 -15.45
CA ILE A 165 12.82 2.18 -16.38
C ILE A 165 12.69 0.95 -17.28
N GLN A 166 13.08 1.06 -18.55
CA GLN A 166 13.07 -0.07 -19.47
C GLN A 166 14.02 -1.19 -19.03
N ALA A 167 13.52 -2.43 -19.04
CA ALA A 167 14.24 -3.60 -18.53
C ALA A 167 15.44 -4.00 -19.40
N LEU A 168 15.38 -3.73 -20.71
CA LEU A 168 16.45 -4.00 -21.68
C LEU A 168 16.79 -2.75 -22.48
N PRO A 169 18.06 -2.57 -22.91
CA PRO A 169 18.44 -1.45 -23.74
C PRO A 169 17.88 -1.61 -25.15
N ASP A 170 17.55 -0.49 -25.78
CA ASP A 170 17.23 -0.44 -27.21
C ASP A 170 18.51 -0.38 -28.06
N THR A 171 18.33 -0.72 -29.34
CA THR A 171 19.37 -0.69 -30.36
C THR A 171 20.09 0.65 -30.42
N ALA A 172 21.41 0.61 -30.65
CA ALA A 172 22.23 1.80 -30.69
C ALA A 172 21.83 2.77 -31.82
N VAL A 173 21.57 4.02 -31.45
CA VAL A 173 21.23 5.13 -32.37
C VAL A 173 21.88 6.43 -31.89
N ASN A 174 21.78 7.50 -32.67
CA ASN A 174 22.27 8.82 -32.24
C ASN A 174 21.39 9.40 -31.12
N PHE A 175 21.92 10.36 -30.36
CA PHE A 175 21.26 10.90 -29.17
C PHE A 175 19.87 11.48 -29.47
N TYR A 176 19.74 12.23 -30.57
CA TYR A 176 18.47 12.86 -30.96
C TYR A 176 17.41 11.82 -31.36
N THR A 177 17.80 10.78 -32.09
CA THR A 177 16.93 9.66 -32.42
C THR A 177 16.50 8.91 -31.17
N ALA A 178 17.41 8.65 -30.23
CA ALA A 178 17.09 7.98 -28.96
C ALA A 178 16.06 8.77 -28.15
N ALA A 179 16.26 10.09 -28.01
CA ALA A 179 15.33 10.99 -27.32
C ALA A 179 13.94 10.97 -27.95
N ASN A 180 13.87 11.10 -29.28
CA ASN A 180 12.61 11.06 -30.03
C ASN A 180 11.92 9.68 -29.92
N SER A 181 12.69 8.59 -29.96
CA SER A 181 12.16 7.23 -29.79
C SER A 181 11.55 7.01 -28.40
N CYS A 182 12.10 7.63 -27.35
CA CYS A 182 11.47 7.60 -26.03
C CYS A 182 10.21 8.47 -25.97
N ALA A 183 10.27 9.68 -26.52
CA ALA A 183 9.13 10.60 -26.59
C ALA A 183 7.92 9.97 -27.31
N ASN A 184 8.15 9.30 -28.44
CA ASN A 184 7.13 8.59 -29.21
C ASN A 184 6.47 7.43 -28.44
N ARG A 185 7.07 6.97 -27.35
CA ARG A 185 6.56 5.92 -26.47
C ARG A 185 5.96 6.47 -25.17
N ASN A 186 5.63 7.76 -25.15
CA ASN A 186 5.18 8.51 -23.98
C ASN A 186 6.14 8.38 -22.79
N GLY A 187 7.43 8.47 -23.09
CA GLY A 187 8.50 8.50 -22.09
C GLY A 187 9.59 9.49 -22.49
N ARG A 188 10.74 9.34 -21.86
CA ARG A 188 11.93 10.15 -22.15
C ARG A 188 13.18 9.30 -21.96
N LEU A 189 14.31 9.80 -22.44
CA LEU A 189 15.58 9.24 -22.01
C LEU A 189 15.65 9.30 -20.48
N CYS A 190 16.13 8.23 -19.87
CA CYS A 190 16.37 8.23 -18.44
C CYS A 190 17.41 9.30 -18.08
N THR A 191 17.16 10.07 -17.03
CA THR A 191 18.19 10.96 -16.51
C THR A 191 19.35 10.15 -15.93
N PHE A 192 20.51 10.79 -15.76
CA PHE A 192 21.65 10.17 -15.08
C PHE A 192 21.26 9.64 -13.68
N ALA A 193 20.52 10.44 -12.90
CA ALA A 193 20.13 10.06 -11.54
C ALA A 193 19.21 8.84 -11.52
N GLU A 194 18.27 8.75 -12.48
CA GLU A 194 17.36 7.61 -12.59
C GLU A 194 18.09 6.34 -13.00
N TRP A 195 18.93 6.44 -14.04
CA TRP A 195 19.71 5.31 -14.52
C TRP A 195 20.66 4.80 -13.42
N HIS A 196 21.38 5.71 -12.74
CA HIS A 196 22.29 5.37 -11.65
C HIS A 196 21.55 4.73 -10.46
N SER A 197 20.39 5.26 -10.09
CA SER A 197 19.57 4.69 -9.02
C SER A 197 19.08 3.29 -9.38
N ALA A 198 18.68 3.06 -10.64
CA ALA A 198 18.27 1.74 -11.10
C ALA A 198 19.42 0.74 -11.05
N CYS A 199 20.63 1.18 -11.40
CA CYS A 199 21.83 0.36 -11.39
C CYS A 199 22.24 -0.03 -9.96
N THR A 200 22.25 0.93 -9.03
CA THR A 200 22.78 0.73 -7.67
C THR A 200 21.79 0.15 -6.68
N LEU A 201 20.49 0.44 -6.80
CA LEU A 201 19.48 0.00 -5.81
C LEU A 201 18.86 -1.35 -6.12
N ASP A 202 18.72 -1.70 -7.39
CA ASP A 202 17.93 -2.86 -7.82
C ASP A 202 18.78 -4.00 -8.39
N GLY A 203 20.03 -3.71 -8.82
CA GLY A 203 21.00 -4.68 -9.36
C GLY A 203 20.58 -5.37 -10.69
N ARG A 204 19.28 -5.43 -10.98
CA ARG A 204 18.68 -5.96 -12.20
C ARG A 204 19.15 -5.21 -13.44
N LEU A 205 19.33 -3.90 -13.33
CA LEU A 205 19.83 -3.09 -14.44
C LEU A 205 21.28 -3.48 -14.79
N LEU A 206 22.16 -3.62 -13.79
CA LEU A 206 23.58 -3.94 -13.97
C LEU A 206 23.78 -5.19 -14.85
N ALA A 207 22.97 -6.23 -14.62
CA ALA A 207 23.01 -7.49 -15.38
C ALA A 207 22.60 -7.36 -16.86
N THR A 208 22.02 -6.23 -17.26
CA THR A 208 21.53 -5.99 -18.62
C THR A 208 22.34 -4.94 -19.38
N ILE A 209 23.36 -4.35 -18.75
CA ILE A 209 24.21 -3.38 -19.42
C ILE A 209 25.23 -4.14 -20.28
N THR A 210 25.27 -3.82 -21.56
CA THR A 210 26.17 -4.46 -22.53
C THR A 210 27.08 -3.46 -23.25
N ASP A 211 26.76 -2.17 -23.18
CA ASP A 211 27.52 -1.07 -23.79
C ASP A 211 27.14 0.24 -23.08
N TYR A 212 27.78 1.35 -23.45
CA TYR A 212 27.39 2.69 -23.06
C TYR A 212 25.94 3.02 -23.49
N GLU A 213 25.17 3.56 -22.56
CA GLU A 213 23.80 4.01 -22.78
C GLU A 213 23.69 5.53 -22.73
N TRP A 214 22.94 6.13 -23.67
CA TRP A 214 22.58 7.55 -23.62
C TRP A 214 21.69 7.85 -22.41
N VAL A 215 21.97 8.97 -21.75
CA VAL A 215 21.14 9.51 -20.65
C VAL A 215 20.80 10.97 -20.87
N ASP A 216 19.64 11.38 -20.38
CA ASP A 216 19.17 12.76 -20.42
C ASP A 216 19.83 13.59 -19.32
N HIS A 217 21.08 13.99 -19.57
CA HIS A 217 21.84 14.84 -18.68
C HIS A 217 22.92 15.60 -19.44
N ALA A 218 23.27 16.78 -18.97
CA ALA A 218 24.34 17.58 -19.57
C ALA A 218 25.68 16.82 -19.53
N ALA A 219 26.43 16.88 -20.63
CA ALA A 219 27.76 16.29 -20.76
C ALA A 219 28.89 17.16 -20.19
N ASN A 220 28.56 18.40 -19.75
CA ASN A 220 29.52 19.46 -19.44
C ASN A 220 30.47 19.79 -20.61
N ASP A 221 29.99 19.58 -21.84
CA ASP A 221 30.66 19.92 -23.10
C ASP A 221 29.57 20.36 -24.08
N ASN A 222 29.81 21.48 -24.77
CA ASN A 222 28.83 22.10 -25.67
C ASN A 222 28.44 21.22 -26.87
N ASN A 223 29.28 20.25 -27.24
CA ASN A 223 29.12 19.46 -28.46
C ASN A 223 29.04 17.95 -28.18
N LYS A 224 28.74 17.55 -26.94
CA LYS A 224 28.69 16.13 -26.54
C LYS A 224 27.40 15.81 -25.79
N ALA A 225 26.99 14.55 -25.90
CA ALA A 225 25.94 13.96 -25.08
C ALA A 225 26.55 13.02 -24.03
N LYS A 226 25.87 12.89 -22.88
CA LYS A 226 26.33 12.06 -21.77
C LYS A 226 25.92 10.60 -21.97
N ARG A 227 26.84 9.69 -21.65
CA ARG A 227 26.62 8.24 -21.66
C ARG A 227 27.14 7.58 -20.38
N VAL A 228 26.57 6.44 -20.02
CA VAL A 228 26.89 5.70 -18.79
C VAL A 228 26.85 4.20 -19.04
N GLY A 229 27.38 3.38 -18.13
CA GLY A 229 27.08 1.95 -18.10
C GLY A 229 28.27 1.02 -18.14
N ILE A 230 29.41 1.46 -18.67
CA ILE A 230 30.60 0.62 -18.72
C ILE A 230 31.85 1.37 -18.26
N ASN A 231 32.72 0.64 -17.58
CA ASN A 231 34.04 1.11 -17.18
C ASN A 231 34.94 1.28 -18.40
N ALA A 232 35.57 2.45 -18.57
CA ALA A 232 36.35 2.77 -19.76
C ALA A 232 37.63 1.92 -19.93
N ILE A 233 38.07 1.22 -18.89
CA ILE A 233 39.29 0.41 -18.86
C ILE A 233 38.95 -1.07 -19.00
N SER A 234 38.07 -1.59 -18.15
CA SER A 234 37.74 -3.02 -18.15
C SER A 234 36.67 -3.40 -19.17
N MET A 235 35.89 -2.42 -19.68
CA MET A 235 34.68 -2.64 -20.49
C MET A 235 33.59 -3.43 -19.76
N ASP A 236 33.71 -3.59 -18.44
CA ASP A 236 32.69 -4.25 -17.62
C ASP A 236 31.53 -3.29 -17.30
N PRO A 237 30.31 -3.82 -17.06
CA PRO A 237 29.20 -3.05 -16.53
C PRO A 237 29.56 -2.31 -15.23
N ASP A 238 29.30 -1.00 -15.20
CA ASP A 238 29.59 -0.15 -14.04
C ASP A 238 28.51 0.92 -13.88
N CYS A 239 27.99 1.05 -12.67
CA CYS A 239 26.96 2.02 -12.31
C CYS A 239 27.49 3.44 -12.15
N TYR A 240 28.78 3.60 -11.88
CA TYR A 240 29.43 4.87 -11.54
C TYR A 240 30.21 5.46 -12.71
N ASP A 241 30.61 4.60 -13.65
CA ASP A 241 31.37 5.02 -14.81
C ASP A 241 30.50 5.43 -16.01
N GLY A 242 31.08 6.33 -16.79
CA GLY A 242 30.44 6.91 -17.94
C GLY A 242 31.40 7.77 -18.75
N GLY A 243 30.84 8.51 -19.68
CA GLY A 243 31.61 9.47 -20.45
C GLY A 243 30.70 10.36 -21.27
N HIS A 244 31.28 10.93 -22.31
CA HIS A 244 30.56 11.74 -23.27
C HIS A 244 31.01 11.37 -24.67
N ARG A 245 30.14 11.60 -25.65
CA ARG A 245 30.42 11.31 -27.06
C ARG A 245 29.69 12.30 -27.95
N ASP A 246 30.17 12.48 -29.17
CA ASP A 246 29.46 13.25 -30.20
C ASP A 246 28.01 12.74 -30.34
N PRO A 247 27.00 13.61 -30.24
CA PRO A 247 25.59 13.20 -30.24
C PRO A 247 25.13 12.61 -31.57
N LEU A 248 25.89 12.77 -32.66
CA LEU A 248 25.61 12.16 -33.96
C LEU A 248 26.11 10.71 -34.08
N LEU A 249 27.02 10.28 -33.20
CA LEU A 249 27.46 8.88 -33.12
C LEU A 249 26.41 8.03 -32.38
N THR A 250 26.54 6.71 -32.49
CA THR A 250 25.55 5.79 -31.89
C THR A 250 25.95 5.33 -30.49
N SER A 251 24.94 5.06 -29.66
CA SER A 251 25.03 4.37 -28.37
C SER A 251 23.68 3.73 -28.09
N THR A 252 23.65 2.64 -27.32
CA THR A 252 22.38 2.07 -26.82
C THR A 252 21.68 3.07 -25.91
N TYR A 253 20.42 2.81 -25.55
CA TYR A 253 19.67 3.71 -24.68
C TYR A 253 18.50 3.01 -24.02
N ARG A 254 17.95 3.62 -22.98
CA ARG A 254 16.71 3.19 -22.33
C ARG A 254 15.80 4.36 -22.09
N CYS A 255 14.52 4.05 -22.09
CA CYS A 255 13.50 5.03 -21.77
C CYS A 255 13.00 4.87 -20.33
N CYS A 256 12.72 6.01 -19.72
CA CYS A 256 12.03 6.13 -18.46
C CYS A 256 10.61 6.65 -18.69
N PHE A 257 9.68 6.17 -17.87
CA PHE A 257 8.24 6.41 -17.99
C PHE A 257 7.68 6.85 -16.66
N ASP A 258 6.75 7.80 -16.69
CA ASP A 258 6.03 8.20 -15.49
C ASP A 258 5.07 7.09 -15.04
N ARG A 259 4.99 6.92 -13.72
CA ARG A 259 4.25 5.88 -13.01
C ARG A 259 3.16 6.48 -12.15
#